data_AF-A0A954WGP3-F1
#
_entry.id   AF-A0A954WGP3-F1
#
_cell.length_a   1.000
_cell.length_b   1.000
_cell.length_c   1.000
_cell.angle_alpha   90.00
_cell.angle_beta   90.00
_cell.angle_gamma   90.00
#
_symmetry.space_group_name_H-M   'P 1'
#
loop_
_entity.id
_entity.type
_entity.pdbx_description
1 polymer ?
#
loop_
_entity_poly.entity_id
_entity_poly.type
_entity_poly.pdbx_seq_one_letter_code
_entity_poly.pdbx_strand_id
1 'polypeptide(L)'
;MFTEPLSGWREVTIREKKTTVDWAMAELLEGRYAKCEKVIVVCDNLNTHTMGGFYEVFEPERASSMVRRSDFQYTPKHGSW
;
A
#
# COMPACT_ATOMS: atom_id res chain seq x y z
N MET A 1 4.45 4.33 -7.36
CA MET A 1 5.40 3.23 -7.64
C MET A 1 5.36 2.30 -6.46
N PHE A 2 5.28 1.00 -6.72
CA PHE A 2 5.49 -0.05 -5.72
C PHE A 2 6.70 -0.89 -6.14
N THR A 3 7.42 -1.43 -5.17
CA THR A 3 8.66 -2.17 -5.41
C THR A 3 8.82 -3.30 -4.43
N GLU A 4 9.42 -4.39 -4.88
CA GLU A 4 9.86 -5.54 -4.09
C GLU A 4 11.33 -5.81 -4.49
N PRO A 5 12.30 -5.13 -3.86
CA PRO A 5 13.69 -5.12 -4.35
C PRO A 5 14.33 -6.50 -4.40
N LEU A 6 14.02 -7.37 -3.42
CA LEU A 6 14.59 -8.71 -3.33
C LEU A 6 14.12 -9.64 -4.46
N SER A 7 12.96 -9.39 -5.05
CA SER A 7 12.46 -10.13 -6.21
C SER A 7 12.79 -9.43 -7.54
N GLY A 8 13.44 -8.27 -7.49
CA GLY A 8 13.70 -7.44 -8.68
C GLY A 8 12.44 -6.89 -9.33
N TRP A 9 11.32 -6.81 -8.60
CA TRP A 9 10.04 -6.38 -9.13
C TRP A 9 9.73 -4.92 -8.78
N ARG A 10 9.17 -4.20 -9.75
CA ARG A 10 8.61 -2.87 -9.55
C ARG A 10 7.44 -2.65 -10.50
N GLU A 11 6.49 -1.85 -10.05
CA GLU A 11 5.36 -1.41 -10.86
C GLU A 11 5.18 0.11 -10.71
N VAL A 12 5.00 0.77 -11.85
CA VAL A 12 4.87 2.22 -11.93
C VAL A 12 3.62 2.54 -12.71
N THR A 13 2.66 3.15 -12.02
CA THR A 13 1.47 3.73 -12.62
C THR A 13 1.63 5.24 -12.69
N ILE A 14 1.51 5.81 -13.89
CA ILE A 14 1.60 7.24 -14.13
C ILE A 14 0.18 7.80 -14.17
N ARG A 15 -0.10 8.81 -13.35
CA ARG A 15 -1.38 9.53 -13.32
C ARG A 15 -1.13 11.03 -13.18
N GLU A 16 -2.11 11.84 -13.54
CA GLU A 16 -2.03 13.30 -13.40
C GLU A 16 -1.93 13.73 -11.92
N LYS A 17 -2.64 13.02 -11.02
CA LYS A 17 -2.65 13.28 -9.58
C LYS A 17 -2.51 11.97 -8.81
N LYS A 18 -1.82 12.03 -7.67
CA LYS A 18 -1.78 10.94 -6.69
C LYS A 18 -2.97 11.08 -5.74
N THR A 19 -3.74 10.02 -5.59
CA THR A 19 -4.95 9.98 -4.75
C THR A 19 -4.90 8.82 -3.74
N THR A 20 -5.82 8.83 -2.77
CA THR A 20 -6.01 7.70 -1.85
C THR A 20 -6.35 6.39 -2.58
N VAL A 21 -7.03 6.47 -3.73
CA VAL A 21 -7.34 5.29 -4.56
C VAL A 21 -6.07 4.60 -5.04
N ASP A 22 -5.04 5.37 -5.39
CA ASP A 22 -3.72 4.84 -5.80
C ASP A 22 -2.96 4.19 -4.65
N TRP A 23 -3.26 4.61 -3.42
CA TRP A 23 -2.67 4.06 -2.21
C TRP A 23 -3.38 2.78 -1.73
N ALA A 24 -4.70 2.70 -1.90
CA ALA A 24 -5.55 1.59 -1.50
C ALA A 24 -5.32 0.38 -2.43
N MET A 25 -4.10 -0.17 -2.35
CA MET A 25 -3.38 -1.16 -3.18
C MET A 25 -4.06 -2.53 -3.35
N ALA A 26 -5.36 -2.56 -3.60
CA ALA A 26 -6.15 -3.77 -3.75
C ALA A 26 -5.62 -4.67 -4.88
N GLU A 27 -5.21 -4.11 -6.01
CA GLU A 27 -4.63 -4.88 -7.12
C GLU A 27 -3.39 -5.68 -6.70
N LEU A 28 -2.57 -5.13 -5.79
CA LEU A 28 -1.41 -5.83 -5.26
C LEU A 28 -1.80 -6.89 -4.23
N LEU A 29 -2.69 -6.54 -3.29
CA LEU A 29 -3.09 -7.45 -2.22
C LEU A 29 -3.95 -8.62 -2.71
N GLU A 30 -4.86 -8.39 -3.66
CA GLU A 30 -5.76 -9.41 -4.20
C GLU A 30 -5.21 -10.07 -5.46
N GLY A 31 -4.18 -9.47 -6.08
CA GLY A 31 -3.47 -10.04 -7.22
C GLY A 31 -2.14 -10.67 -6.80
N ARG A 32 -1.05 -9.93 -6.98
CA ARG A 32 0.34 -10.43 -6.82
C ARG A 32 0.58 -11.12 -5.48
N TYR A 33 0.06 -10.55 -4.39
CA TYR A 33 0.29 -11.04 -3.04
C TYR A 33 -0.90 -11.83 -2.49
N ALA A 34 -1.87 -12.24 -3.31
CA ALA A 34 -3.10 -12.92 -2.86
C ALA A 34 -2.85 -14.14 -1.98
N LYS A 35 -1.77 -14.88 -2.24
CA LYS A 35 -1.38 -16.09 -1.52
C LYS A 35 -0.54 -15.81 -0.26
N CYS A 36 -0.16 -14.56 -0.02
CA CYS A 36 0.61 -14.16 1.15
C CYS A 36 -0.33 -13.93 2.34
N GLU A 37 -0.12 -14.65 3.42
CA GLU A 37 -0.87 -14.47 4.68
C GLU A 37 -0.71 -13.05 5.24
N LYS A 38 0.48 -12.46 5.06
CA LYS A 38 0.80 -11.10 5.53
C LYS A 38 1.69 -10.40 4.51
N VAL A 39 1.47 -9.09 4.33
CA VAL A 39 2.25 -8.24 3.43
C VAL A 39 2.85 -7.10 4.25
N ILE A 40 4.18 -6.98 4.28
CA ILE A 40 4.85 -5.85 4.92
C ILE A 40 4.97 -4.72 3.90
N VAL A 41 4.42 -3.57 4.25
CA VAL A 41 4.39 -2.39 3.38
C VAL A 41 5.24 -1.31 4.02
N VAL A 42 6.43 -1.11 3.44
CA VAL A 42 7.31 -0.01 3.81
C VAL A 42 6.90 1.23 3.02
N CYS A 43 6.50 2.30 3.70
CA CYS A 43 5.99 3.51 3.05
C CYS A 43 6.58 4.79 3.65
N ASP A 44 6.63 5.84 2.83
CA ASP A 44 6.99 7.18 3.28
C ASP A 44 5.86 7.82 4.13
N ASN A 45 6.08 9.03 4.64
CA ASN A 45 5.14 9.73 5.52
C ASN A 45 4.13 10.62 4.76
N LEU A 46 3.68 10.22 3.57
CA LEU A 46 2.67 10.99 2.83
C LEU A 46 1.29 10.90 3.50
N ASN A 47 0.52 12.00 3.42
CA ASN A 47 -0.82 12.11 4.03
C ASN A 47 -1.84 11.08 3.50
N THR A 48 -1.61 10.55 2.31
CA THR A 48 -2.45 9.52 1.68
C THR A 48 -2.13 8.12 2.22
N HIS A 49 -0.95 7.90 2.80
CA HIS A 49 -0.50 6.60 3.29
C HIS A 49 -1.05 6.30 4.68
N THR A 50 -2.38 6.19 4.78
CA THR A 50 -3.06 5.85 6.02
C THR A 50 -3.89 4.60 5.85
N MET A 51 -4.14 3.89 6.95
CA MET A 51 -5.12 2.78 6.94
C MET A 51 -6.53 3.29 6.63
N GLY A 52 -6.86 4.51 7.06
CA GLY A 52 -8.14 5.17 6.78
C GLY A 52 -8.42 5.27 5.28
N GLY A 53 -7.38 5.43 4.47
CA GLY A 53 -7.52 5.46 3.02
C GLY A 53 -8.14 4.19 2.40
N PHE A 54 -7.98 3.02 3.04
CA PHE A 54 -8.65 1.81 2.57
C PHE A 54 -10.16 1.87 2.81
N TYR A 55 -10.60 2.48 3.91
CA TYR A 55 -12.01 2.66 4.26
C TYR A 55 -12.67 3.80 3.48
N GLU A 56 -11.90 4.75 2.97
CA GLU A 56 -12.40 5.77 2.03
C GLU A 56 -12.73 5.18 0.65
N VAL A 57 -12.03 4.11 0.26
CA VAL A 57 -12.09 3.55 -1.09
C VAL A 57 -12.92 2.26 -1.17
N PHE A 58 -12.95 1.46 -0.11
CA PHE A 58 -13.61 0.15 -0.10
C PHE A 58 -14.64 0.01 1.01
N GLU A 59 -15.58 -0.90 0.79
CA GLU A 59 -16.54 -1.33 1.82
C GLU A 59 -15.81 -1.78 3.10
N PRO A 60 -16.36 -1.49 4.30
CA PRO A 60 -15.66 -1.66 5.57
C PRO A 60 -15.10 -3.07 5.79
N GLU A 61 -15.81 -4.11 5.36
CA GLU A 61 -15.38 -5.49 5.53
C GLU A 61 -14.16 -5.82 4.65
N ARG A 62 -14.16 -5.35 3.40
CA ARG A 62 -13.03 -5.50 2.46
C ARG A 62 -11.83 -4.69 2.91
N ALA A 63 -12.04 -3.43 3.31
CA ALA A 63 -11.00 -2.57 3.84
C ALA A 63 -10.35 -3.18 5.10
N SER A 64 -11.17 -3.67 6.04
CA SER A 64 -10.69 -4.33 7.26
C SER A 64 -9.86 -5.57 6.96
N SER A 65 -10.29 -6.41 6.02
CA SER A 65 -9.53 -7.58 5.59
C SER A 65 -8.15 -7.21 5.03
N MET A 66 -8.10 -6.21 4.14
CA MET A 66 -6.85 -5.71 3.57
C MET A 66 -5.91 -5.10 4.62
N VAL A 67 -6.45 -4.26 5.50
CA VAL A 67 -5.66 -3.61 6.57
C VAL A 67 -5.12 -4.63 7.55
N ARG A 68 -5.92 -5.63 7.95
CA ARG A 68 -5.47 -6.71 8.85
C ARG A 68 -4.35 -7.56 8.25
N ARG A 69 -4.35 -7.73 6.92
CA ARG A 69 -3.31 -8.47 6.20
C ARG A 69 -2.03 -7.66 5.94
N SER A 70 -2.10 -6.34 6.13
CA SER A 70 -1.02 -5.41 5.81
C SER A 70 -0.32 -4.91 7.08
N ASP A 71 1.01 -5.00 7.10
CA ASP A 71 1.84 -4.46 8.18
C ASP A 71 2.57 -3.21 7.69
N PHE A 72 2.09 -2.05 8.14
CA PHE A 72 2.58 -0.76 7.68
C PHE A 72 3.79 -0.31 8.51
N GLN A 73 4.94 -0.22 7.85
CA GLN A 73 6.20 0.26 8.41
C GLN A 73 6.54 1.61 7.78
N TYR A 74 6.57 2.68 8.58
CA TYR A 74 6.85 4.02 8.09
C TYR A 74 8.34 4.33 8.16
N THR A 75 8.88 4.93 7.10
CA THR A 75 10.26 5.43 7.13
C THR A 75 10.43 6.49 8.22
N PRO A 76 11.61 6.62 8.85
CA PRO A 76 11.87 7.68 9.84
C PRO A 76 11.55 9.06 9.30
N LYS A 77 10.93 9.93 10.13
CA LYS A 77 10.54 11.30 9.72
C LYS A 77 11.72 12.14 9.22
N HIS A 78 12.93 11.86 9.70
CA HIS A 78 14.15 12.57 9.35
C HIS A 78 15.20 11.63 8.72
N GLY A 79 14.75 10.68 7.89
CA GLY A 79 15.65 9.93 7.02
C GLY A 79 15.96 10.73 5.76
N SER A 80 17.23 11.03 5.51
CA SER A 80 17.63 11.57 4.20
C SER A 80 17.45 10.49 3.14
N TRP A 81 16.73 10.82 2.08
CA TRP A 81 16.80 10.13 0.81
C TRP A 81 17.80 10.83 -0.09
#